data_AF-A0A946YQR3-F1
#
_entry.id   AF-A0A946YQR3-F1
#
_cell.length_a   1.000
_cell.length_b   1.000
_cell.length_c   1.000
_cell.angle_alpha   90.00
_cell.angle_beta   90.00
_cell.angle_gamma   90.00
#
_symmetry.space_group_name_H-M   'P 1'
#
loop_
_entity.id
_entity.type
_entity.pdbx_description
1 polymer ?
#
loop_
_entity_poly.entity_id
_entity_poly.type
_entity_poly.pdbx_seq_one_letter_code
_entity_poly.pdbx_strand_id
1 'polypeptide(L)'
;MKKTAIVASLLLLANSATLPLAAAETVRLPLASQGGDRQAQARPVAGMTGKAVVARFGDPISTAPAVGNPPISRWEYPDFYVYFEYNHVVHAVLKHRPAKTR
;
A
#
# COMPACT_ATOMS: atom_id res chain seq x y z
N MET A 1 -41.92 46.36 -45.57
CA MET A 1 -41.70 46.48 -44.11
C MET A 1 -41.90 45.10 -43.46
N LYS A 2 -41.04 44.74 -42.49
CA LYS A 2 -41.06 43.51 -41.66
C LYS A 2 -40.38 42.25 -42.22
N LYS A 3 -39.07 42.31 -42.52
CA LYS A 3 -38.21 41.09 -42.59
C LYS A 3 -36.81 41.25 -41.96
N THR A 4 -36.55 42.35 -41.26
CA THR A 4 -35.21 42.66 -40.71
C THR A 4 -35.04 42.33 -39.23
N ALA A 5 -36.07 41.86 -38.53
CA ALA A 5 -35.99 41.63 -37.08
C ALA A 5 -35.46 40.24 -36.65
N ILE A 6 -35.33 39.27 -37.58
CA ILE A 6 -34.96 37.89 -37.21
C ILE A 6 -33.44 37.65 -37.26
N VAL A 7 -32.70 38.41 -38.08
CA VAL A 7 -31.26 38.16 -38.30
C VAL A 7 -30.41 38.64 -37.11
N ALA A 8 -30.88 39.63 -36.34
CA ALA A 8 -30.13 40.19 -35.22
C ALA A 8 -30.12 39.31 -33.95
N SER A 9 -31.04 38.34 -33.83
CA SER A 9 -31.08 37.43 -32.65
C SER A 9 -30.17 36.21 -32.79
N LEU A 10 -29.59 35.95 -33.97
CA LEU A 10 -28.77 34.76 -34.21
C LEU A 10 -27.27 34.98 -33.95
N LEU A 11 -26.82 36.23 -33.79
CA LEU A 11 -25.41 36.57 -33.56
C LEU A 11 -25.01 36.70 -32.08
N LEU A 12 -25.98 36.69 -31.16
CA LEU A 12 -25.69 36.77 -29.71
C LEU A 12 -25.54 35.40 -29.03
N LEU A 13 -25.73 34.31 -29.78
CA LEU A 13 -25.69 32.94 -29.27
C LEU A 13 -24.36 32.20 -29.54
N ALA A 14 -23.31 32.92 -29.93
CA ALA A 14 -22.01 32.33 -30.27
C ALA A 14 -20.96 32.40 -29.15
N ASN A 15 -21.29 32.97 -27.98
CA ASN A 15 -20.33 33.18 -26.88
C ASN A 15 -20.52 32.19 -25.71
N SER A 16 -21.20 31.08 -25.95
CA SER A 16 -21.50 30.06 -24.94
C SER A 16 -20.27 29.19 -24.66
N ALA A 17 -19.53 29.59 -23.64
CA ALA A 17 -18.73 28.74 -22.76
C ALA A 17 -17.62 27.88 -23.42
N THR A 18 -16.43 28.48 -23.56
CA THR A 18 -15.19 27.70 -23.49
C THR A 18 -15.01 27.21 -22.05
N LEU A 19 -15.49 26.00 -21.77
CA LEU A 19 -15.22 25.30 -20.52
C LEU A 19 -13.73 24.92 -20.49
N PRO A 20 -12.93 25.37 -19.50
CA PRO A 20 -11.58 24.85 -19.34
C PRO A 20 -11.68 23.38 -18.99
N LEU A 21 -11.11 22.51 -19.83
CA LEU A 21 -10.93 21.09 -19.49
C LEU A 21 -9.91 21.02 -18.34
N ALA A 22 -10.39 20.73 -17.13
CA ALA A 22 -9.52 20.39 -16.01
C ALA A 22 -8.81 19.06 -16.33
N ALA A 23 -7.50 19.12 -16.57
CA ALA A 23 -6.68 17.93 -16.70
C ALA A 23 -6.23 17.47 -15.31
N ALA A 24 -6.65 16.27 -14.90
CA ALA A 24 -6.15 15.63 -13.69
C ALA A 24 -4.94 14.74 -14.03
N GLU A 25 -3.78 15.09 -13.50
CA GLU A 25 -2.58 14.25 -13.60
C GLU A 25 -2.68 13.10 -12.60
N THR A 26 -2.54 11.86 -13.09
CA THR A 26 -2.51 10.68 -12.21
C THR A 26 -1.07 10.23 -12.01
N VAL A 27 -0.50 10.60 -10.87
CA VAL A 27 0.81 10.09 -10.44
C VAL A 27 0.63 8.70 -9.84
N ARG A 28 1.00 7.66 -10.59
CA ARG A 28 1.05 6.28 -10.07
C ARG A 28 2.35 6.06 -9.31
N LEU A 29 2.29 6.12 -7.99
CA LEU A 29 3.38 5.70 -7.12
C LEU A 29 3.44 4.16 -7.10
N PRO A 30 4.59 3.54 -7.41
CA PRO A 30 4.74 2.09 -7.31
C PRO A 30 4.86 1.69 -5.83
N LEU A 31 3.72 1.54 -5.16
CA LEU A 31 3.66 1.14 -3.73
C LEU A 31 3.84 -0.38 -3.53
N ALA A 32 3.76 -1.17 -4.60
CA ALA A 32 3.70 -2.63 -4.54
C ALA A 32 5.06 -3.34 -4.45
N SER A 33 6.19 -2.63 -4.56
CA SER A 33 7.53 -3.25 -4.57
C SER A 33 8.25 -3.21 -3.22
N GLN A 34 7.52 -3.25 -2.09
CA GLN A 34 8.09 -3.29 -0.74
C GLN A 34 8.79 -4.63 -0.44
N GLY A 35 9.95 -4.86 -1.09
CA GLY A 35 10.79 -6.03 -0.91
C GLY A 35 11.64 -6.38 -2.13
N GLY A 36 11.36 -5.83 -3.31
CA GLY A 36 12.11 -6.11 -4.55
C GLY A 36 12.35 -7.61 -4.76
N ASP A 37 13.60 -7.99 -5.01
CA ASP A 37 14.02 -9.39 -5.21
C ASP A 37 13.81 -10.29 -3.96
N ARG A 38 13.63 -9.70 -2.78
CA ARG A 38 13.43 -10.44 -1.51
C ARG A 38 11.99 -10.87 -1.28
N GLN A 39 11.04 -10.56 -2.17
CA GLN A 39 9.67 -11.07 -2.03
C GLN A 39 9.60 -12.59 -1.98
N ALA A 40 10.49 -13.26 -2.73
CA ALA A 40 10.59 -14.71 -2.78
C ALA A 40 11.25 -15.33 -1.52
N GLN A 41 11.75 -14.51 -0.58
CA GLN A 41 12.36 -15.02 0.64
C GLN A 41 11.32 -15.75 1.50
N ALA A 42 11.63 -17.01 1.84
CA ALA A 42 10.77 -17.84 2.67
C ALA A 42 10.53 -17.19 4.04
N ARG A 43 9.27 -17.16 4.46
CA ARG A 43 8.82 -16.57 5.72
C ARG A 43 7.76 -17.46 6.37
N PRO A 44 7.56 -17.36 7.69
CA PRO A 44 6.43 -17.99 8.35
C PRO A 44 5.11 -17.58 7.70
N VAL A 45 4.25 -18.57 7.46
CA VAL A 45 2.89 -18.34 6.95
C VAL A 45 1.91 -18.17 8.10
N ALA A 46 0.80 -17.49 7.85
CA ALA A 46 -0.26 -17.31 8.84
C ALA A 46 -0.74 -18.67 9.41
N GLY A 47 -1.05 -18.69 10.70
CA GLY A 47 -1.50 -19.87 11.46
C GLY A 47 -0.39 -20.77 11.99
N MET A 48 0.86 -20.63 11.50
CA MET A 48 2.00 -21.40 12.01
C MET A 48 2.20 -21.18 13.51
N THR A 49 2.55 -22.23 14.27
CA THR A 49 2.81 -22.09 15.71
C THR A 49 4.22 -21.54 15.98
N GLY A 50 4.43 -20.87 17.11
CA GLY A 50 5.77 -20.42 17.53
C GLY A 50 6.83 -21.53 17.48
N LYS A 51 6.47 -22.74 17.93
CA LYS A 51 7.33 -23.94 17.83
C LYS A 51 7.70 -24.29 16.38
N ALA A 52 6.74 -24.24 15.47
CA ALA A 52 6.98 -24.55 14.07
C ALA A 52 7.79 -23.46 13.36
N VAL A 53 7.68 -22.20 13.80
CA VAL A 53 8.56 -21.12 13.35
C VAL A 53 10.00 -21.41 13.79
N VAL A 54 10.24 -21.66 15.08
CA VAL A 54 11.60 -21.98 15.58
C VAL A 54 12.19 -23.19 14.87
N ALA A 55 11.41 -24.26 14.69
CA ALA A 55 11.86 -25.47 14.01
C ALA A 55 12.30 -25.24 12.56
N ARG A 56 11.70 -24.27 11.85
CA ARG A 56 12.01 -23.99 10.43
C ARG A 56 12.99 -22.84 10.22
N PHE A 57 13.00 -21.86 11.11
CA PHE A 57 13.73 -20.59 10.92
C PHE A 57 14.81 -20.34 11.98
N GLY A 58 14.92 -21.20 13.01
CA GLY A 58 15.82 -21.02 14.14
C GLY A 58 15.25 -20.12 15.22
N ASP A 59 16.06 -19.82 16.24
CA ASP A 59 15.65 -18.92 17.32
C ASP A 59 15.62 -17.46 16.86
N PRO A 60 14.69 -16.64 17.40
CA PRO A 60 14.64 -15.22 17.09
C PRO A 60 15.84 -14.47 17.71
N ILE A 61 16.27 -13.39 17.05
CA ILE A 61 17.28 -12.45 17.57
C ILE A 61 16.76 -11.76 18.83
N SER A 62 15.48 -11.37 18.80
CA SER A 62 14.83 -10.68 19.91
C SER A 62 13.32 -10.95 19.92
N THR A 63 12.71 -10.81 21.09
CA THR A 63 11.25 -10.93 21.25
C THR A 63 10.70 -9.73 22.01
N ALA A 64 9.69 -9.08 21.44
CA ALA A 64 8.90 -8.07 22.15
C ALA A 64 7.72 -8.75 22.86
N PRO A 65 7.45 -8.39 24.13
CA PRO A 65 6.35 -8.98 24.89
C PRO A 65 4.99 -8.66 24.25
N ALA A 66 3.99 -9.47 24.57
CA ALA A 66 2.64 -9.26 24.06
C ALA A 66 2.00 -7.98 24.63
N VAL A 67 1.29 -7.25 23.78
CA VAL A 67 0.52 -6.06 24.16
C VAL A 67 -0.92 -6.14 23.63
N GLY A 68 -1.87 -5.58 24.38
CA GLY A 68 -3.28 -5.47 23.97
C GLY A 68 -4.14 -6.71 24.22
N ASN A 69 -5.38 -6.65 23.73
CA ASN A 69 -6.34 -7.76 23.69
C ASN A 69 -7.05 -7.72 22.31
N PRO A 70 -6.87 -8.73 21.44
CA PRO A 70 -6.09 -9.95 21.65
C PRO A 70 -4.58 -9.66 21.80
N PRO A 71 -3.83 -10.51 22.53
CA PRO A 71 -2.42 -10.25 22.81
C PRO A 71 -1.56 -10.45 21.57
N ILE A 72 -0.87 -9.39 21.13
CA ILE A 72 0.05 -9.44 19.99
C ILE A 72 1.49 -9.35 20.45
N SER A 73 2.30 -10.37 20.18
CA SER A 73 3.75 -10.37 20.38
C SER A 73 4.50 -10.31 19.05
N ARG A 74 5.77 -9.92 19.08
CA ARG A 74 6.61 -9.80 17.89
C ARG A 74 7.96 -10.44 18.11
N TRP A 75 8.37 -11.32 17.20
CA TRP A 75 9.72 -11.87 17.14
C TRP A 75 10.50 -11.27 15.99
N GLU A 76 11.79 -11.07 16.20
CA GLU A 76 12.73 -10.53 15.23
C GLU A 76 13.64 -11.61 14.66
N TYR A 77 13.70 -11.69 13.34
CA TYR A 77 14.67 -12.49 12.59
C TYR A 77 15.59 -11.55 11.79
N PRO A 78 16.69 -12.05 11.18
CA PRO A 78 17.64 -11.20 10.45
C PRO A 78 16.97 -10.30 9.40
N ASP A 79 16.07 -10.85 8.59
CA ASP A 79 15.47 -10.16 7.44
C ASP A 79 13.99 -9.79 7.61
N PHE A 80 13.31 -10.29 8.63
CA PHE A 80 11.87 -10.07 8.82
C PHE A 80 11.45 -10.08 10.29
N TYR A 81 10.24 -9.59 10.56
CA TYR A 81 9.55 -9.71 11.84
C TYR A 81 8.38 -10.68 11.70
N VAL A 82 8.09 -11.42 12.77
CA VAL A 82 6.94 -12.31 12.86
C VAL A 82 6.05 -11.84 13.98
N TYR A 83 4.77 -11.60 13.66
CA TYR A 83 3.76 -11.17 14.62
C TYR A 83 2.90 -12.36 14.98
N PHE A 84 2.69 -12.57 16.28
CA PHE A 84 1.88 -13.65 16.81
C PHE A 84 0.71 -13.09 17.58
N GLU A 85 -0.47 -13.66 17.36
CA GLU A 85 -1.59 -13.57 18.29
C GLU A 85 -1.61 -14.86 19.10
N TYR A 86 -1.54 -14.76 20.43
CA TYR A 86 -1.23 -15.89 21.30
C TYR A 86 0.03 -16.64 20.83
N ASN A 87 -0.11 -17.87 20.29
CA ASN A 87 0.98 -18.71 19.79
C ASN A 87 0.95 -18.91 18.26
N HIS A 88 0.09 -18.21 17.53
CA HIS A 88 -0.10 -18.38 16.10
C HIS A 88 0.37 -17.16 15.31
N VAL A 89 1.09 -17.40 14.22
CA VAL A 89 1.53 -16.34 13.31
C VAL A 89 0.31 -15.67 12.69
N VAL A 90 0.23 -14.34 12.83
CA VAL A 90 -0.71 -13.50 12.09
C VAL A 90 -0.05 -12.99 10.81
N HIS A 91 1.20 -12.51 10.90
CA HIS A 91 1.89 -11.96 9.74
C HIS A 91 3.42 -11.98 9.86
N ALA A 92 4.11 -12.03 8.71
CA ALA A 92 5.57 -11.95 8.61
C ALA A 92 6.02 -10.84 7.66
N VAL A 93 6.61 -9.78 8.21
CA VAL A 93 6.94 -8.53 7.50
C VAL A 93 8.43 -8.43 7.23
N LEU A 94 8.81 -8.22 5.96
CA LEU A 94 10.22 -7.96 5.60
C LEU A 94 10.70 -6.65 6.22
N LYS A 95 11.94 -6.64 6.72
CA LYS A 95 12.59 -5.41 7.17
C LYS A 95 12.78 -4.47 5.97
N HIS A 96 12.28 -3.26 6.12
CA HIS A 96 12.48 -2.19 5.14
C HIS A 96 13.97 -1.90 5.00
N ARG A 97 14.47 -1.94 3.76
CA ARG A 97 15.77 -1.37 3.41
C ARG A 97 15.48 -0.25 2.41
N PRO A 98 15.82 1.00 2.72
CA PRO A 98 15.66 2.08 1.76
C PRO A 98 16.50 1.75 0.53
N ALA A 99 15.93 1.94 -0.66
CA ALA A 99 16.73 1.89 -1.88
C ALA A 99 17.79 2.99 -1.78
N LYS A 100 19.06 2.66 -2.03
CA LYS A 100 20.08 3.71 -2.17
C LYS A 100 19.70 4.54 -3.39
N THR A 101 19.17 5.74 -3.17
CA THR A 101 19.09 6.76 -4.21
C THR A 101 20.51 7.03 -4.68
N ARG A 102 20.81 6.70 -5.94
CA ARG A 102 22.06 7.05 -6.62
C ARG A 102 21.94 8.43 -7.22
#